data_AF-A0A2S9GNY2-F1
#
_entry.id   AF-A0A2S9GNY2-F1
#
_cell.length_a   1.000
_cell.length_b   1.000
_cell.length_c   1.000
_cell.angle_alpha   90.00
_cell.angle_beta   90.00
_cell.angle_gamma   90.00
#
_symmetry.space_group_name_H-M   'P 1'
#
loop_
_entity.id
_entity.type
_entity.pdbx_description
1 polymer ?
#
loop_
_entity_poly.entity_id
_entity_poly.type
_entity_poly.pdbx_seq_one_letter_code
_entity_poly.pdbx_strand_id
1 'polypeptide(L)' 'LHGGAPARVIPMIEEAEQTGDARAVVKGILDRDEKLMGFGHRVYKNYDPRARIVKEQADKILAKIGVQDPLLDIAK' A
#
# COMPACT_ATOMS: atom_id res chain seq x y z
N LEU A 1 3.33 -3.48 20.75
CA LEU A 1 4.34 -3.18 19.70
C LEU A 1 3.83 -3.78 18.39
N HIS A 2 3.21 -2.95 17.54
CA HIS A 2 3.85 -2.38 16.34
C HIS A 2 3.81 -3.30 15.09
N GLY A 3 2.60 -3.73 14.70
CA GLY A 3 2.33 -4.33 13.37
C GLY A 3 1.09 -3.76 12.69
N GLY A 4 0.58 -2.60 13.15
CA GLY A 4 -0.80 -2.20 12.89
C GLY A 4 -1.09 -1.72 11.46
N ALA A 5 -0.32 -0.77 10.93
CA ALA A 5 -0.68 -0.15 9.66
C ALA A 5 -0.30 -0.99 8.42
N PRO A 6 0.92 -1.57 8.34
CA PRO A 6 1.31 -2.38 7.19
C PRO A 6 0.49 -3.66 7.05
N ALA A 7 0.25 -4.39 8.14
CA ALA A 7 -0.56 -5.62 8.08
C ALA A 7 -2.02 -5.36 7.68
N ARG A 8 -2.56 -4.19 8.04
CA ARG A 8 -3.92 -3.79 7.67
C ARG A 8 -4.05 -3.23 6.25
N VAL A 9 -2.94 -3.05 5.53
CA VAL A 9 -2.99 -2.63 4.12
C VAL A 9 -3.20 -3.83 3.19
N ILE A 10 -2.73 -5.01 3.58
CA ILE A 10 -2.77 -6.23 2.75
C ILE A 10 -4.21 -6.58 2.32
N PRO A 11 -5.21 -6.64 3.22
CA PRO A 11 -6.58 -6.99 2.82
C PRO A 11 -7.18 -6.02 1.79
N MET A 12 -6.81 -4.74 1.84
CA MET A 12 -7.28 -3.74 0.87
C MET A 12 -6.63 -3.95 -0.51
N ILE A 13 -5.36 -4.35 -0.55
CA ILE A 13 -4.66 -4.66 -1.81
C ILE A 13 -5.23 -5.94 -2.42
N GLU A 14 -5.50 -6.96 -1.61
CA GLU A 14 -6.16 -8.19 -2.05
C GLU A 14 -7.59 -7.93 -2.57
N GLU A 15 -8.36 -7.04 -1.93
CA GLU A 15 -9.68 -6.62 -2.43
C GLU A 15 -9.57 -5.89 -3.77
N ALA A 16 -8.57 -5.00 -3.92
CA ALA A 16 -8.31 -4.31 -5.18
C ALA A 16 -7.87 -5.27 -6.30
N GLU A 17 -7.11 -6.32 -5.97
CA GLU A 17 -6.75 -7.41 -6.89
C GLU A 17 -7.99 -8.18 -7.35
N GLN A 18 -8.82 -8.63 -6.40
CA GLN A 18 -10.01 -9.43 -6.68
C GLN A 18 -11.06 -8.67 -7.51
N THR A 19 -11.21 -7.37 -7.24
CA THR A 19 -12.18 -6.51 -7.95
C THR A 19 -11.64 -5.97 -9.26
N GLY A 20 -10.31 -5.90 -9.42
CA GLY A 20 -9.65 -5.20 -10.52
C GLY A 20 -9.87 -3.67 -10.52
N ASP A 21 -10.44 -3.11 -9.44
CA ASP A 21 -10.77 -1.69 -9.35
C ASP A 21 -10.38 -1.11 -7.98
N ALA A 22 -9.10 -0.74 -7.87
CA ALA A 22 -8.57 -0.05 -6.70
C ALA A 22 -9.30 1.28 -6.39
N ARG A 23 -9.89 1.96 -7.39
CA ARG A 23 -10.61 3.22 -7.16
C ARG A 23 -11.92 2.97 -6.44
N ALA A 24 -12.66 1.93 -6.81
CA ALA A 24 -13.88 1.53 -6.14
C ALA A 24 -13.62 1.18 -4.66
N VAL A 25 -12.56 0.42 -4.39
CA VAL A 25 -12.14 0.04 -3.03
C VAL A 25 -11.82 1.29 -2.19
N VAL A 26 -10.96 2.18 -2.69
CA VAL A 26 -10.61 3.42 -1.99
C VAL A 26 -11.83 4.30 -1.76
N LYS A 27 -12.68 4.48 -2.78
CA LYS A 27 -13.91 5.27 -2.67
C LYS A 27 -14.82 4.70 -1.58
N GLY A 28 -15.02 3.39 -1.56
CA GLY A 28 -15.86 2.72 -0.55
C GLY A 28 -15.36 2.92 0.88
N ILE A 29 -14.04 2.90 1.10
CA ILE A 29 -13.45 3.16 2.42
C ILE A 29 -13.71 4.62 2.85
N LEU A 30 -13.50 5.57 1.95
CA LEU A 30 -13.71 7.00 2.23
C LEU A 30 -15.19 7.33 2.46
N ASP A 31 -16.10 6.76 1.67
CA ASP A 31 -17.55 6.95 1.81
C ASP A 31 -18.09 6.43 3.15
N ARG A 32 -17.39 5.48 3.79
CA ARG A 32 -17.72 4.95 5.13
C ARG A 32 -17.03 5.69 6.28
N ASP A 33 -16.32 6.78 6.00
CA ASP A 33 -15.48 7.50 6.98
C ASP A 33 -14.44 6.60 7.67
N GLU A 34 -14.01 5.53 7.00
CA GLU A 34 -12.99 4.61 7.50
C GLU A 34 -11.58 5.11 7.16
N LYS A 35 -10.60 4.69 7.96
CA LYS A 35 -9.20 5.08 7.74
C LYS A 35 -8.60 4.28 6.59
N LEU A 36 -8.12 5.00 5.57
CA LEU A 36 -7.30 4.41 4.52
C LEU A 36 -5.92 4.02 5.06
N MET A 37 -5.73 2.73 5.31
CA MET A 37 -4.50 2.21 5.91
C MET A 37 -3.30 2.40 4.97
N GLY A 38 -2.13 2.70 5.52
CA GLY A 38 -0.92 3.00 4.72
C GLY A 38 -0.87 4.43 4.16
N PHE A 39 -1.94 5.21 4.29
CA PHE A 39 -2.00 6.60 3.84
C PHE A 39 -2.07 7.60 5.01
N GLY A 40 -1.55 8.80 4.75
CA GLY A 40 -1.50 9.90 5.72
C GLY A 40 -0.36 9.77 6.73
N HIS A 41 0.19 10.91 7.15
CA HIS A 41 1.23 10.97 8.16
C HIS A 41 1.06 12.20 9.03
N ARG A 42 1.22 12.06 10.36
CA ARG A 42 1.07 13.20 11.30
C ARG A 42 2.04 14.35 11.01
N VAL A 43 3.25 14.01 10.55
CA VAL A 43 4.34 14.97 10.28
C VAL A 43 4.42 15.35 8.80
N TYR A 44 4.35 14.39 7.87
CA TYR A 44 4.51 14.65 6.45
C TYR A 44 3.15 14.94 5.80
N LYS A 45 2.98 16.14 5.25
CA LYS A 45 1.70 16.55 4.65
C LYS A 45 1.51 16.14 3.19
N ASN A 46 2.60 16.03 2.43
CA ASN A 46 2.55 15.77 0.99
C ASN A 46 2.98 14.34 0.65
N TYR A 47 4.12 13.90 1.18
CA TYR A 47 4.69 12.59 0.89
C TYR A 47 5.67 12.17 1.99
N ASP A 48 5.70 10.88 2.33
CA ASP A 48 6.66 10.33 3.29
C ASP A 48 7.97 9.96 2.57
N PRO A 49 9.09 10.68 2.79
CA PRO A 49 10.35 10.40 2.12
C PRO A 49 10.90 8.99 2.40
N ARG A 50 10.47 8.35 3.50
CA ARG A 50 10.87 6.98 3.84
C ARG A 50 10.18 5.96 2.93
N ALA A 51 8.94 6.22 2.51
CA ALA A 51 8.23 5.33 1.58
C ALA A 51 9.01 5.18 0.26
N ARG A 52 9.66 6.26 -0.21
CA ARG A 52 10.51 6.23 -1.41
C ARG A 52 11.68 5.29 -1.24
N ILE A 53 12.41 5.43 -0.13
CA ILE A 53 13.57 4.61 0.16
C ILE A 53 13.16 3.13 0.27
N VAL A 54 12.06 2.84 0.96
CA VAL A 54 11.53 1.48 1.10
C VAL A 54 11.14 0.89 -0.27
N LYS A 55 10.45 1.66 -1.12
CA LYS A 55 10.08 1.25 -2.50
C LYS A 55 11.32 0.90 -3.32
N GLU A 56 12.32 1.78 -3.33
CA GLU A 56 13.57 1.55 -4.08
C GLU A 56 14.33 0.31 -3.60
N GLN A 57 14.31 0.01 -2.30
CA GLN A 57 14.95 -1.21 -1.78
C GLN A 57 14.14 -2.47 -2.11
N ALA A 58 12.81 -2.41 -2.04
CA ALA A 58 11.93 -3.51 -2.41
C ALA A 58 12.12 -3.89 -3.89
N ASP A 59 12.12 -2.91 -4.79
CA ASP A 59 12.34 -3.12 -6.23
C ASP A 59 13.70 -3.79 -6.49
N LYS A 60 14.77 -3.34 -5.82
CA LYS A 60 16.12 -3.93 -5.94
C LYS A 60 16.18 -5.38 -5.46
N ILE A 61 15.53 -5.68 -4.33
CA ILE A 61 15.53 -7.04 -3.76
C ILE A 61 14.77 -7.99 -4.69
N LEU A 62 13.56 -7.60 -5.12
CA LEU A 62 12.73 -8.39 -6.02
C LEU A 62 13.42 -8.68 -7.36
N ALA A 63 14.05 -7.65 -7.95
CA ALA A 63 14.85 -7.81 -9.15
C ALA A 63 16.02 -8.79 -8.96
N LYS A 64 16.70 -8.74 -7.80
CA LYS A 64 17.83 -9.62 -7.49
C LYS A 64 17.41 -11.09 -7.32
N ILE A 65 16.24 -11.35 -6.76
CA ILE A 65 15.73 -12.72 -6.55
C ILE A 65 14.89 -13.24 -7.73
N GLY A 66 14.63 -12.40 -8.74
CA GLY A 66 13.84 -12.77 -9.92
C GLY A 66 12.36 -12.99 -9.65
N VAL A 67 11.82 -12.38 -8.60
CA VAL A 67 10.40 -12.52 -8.21
C VAL A 67 9.62 -11.30 -8.70
N GLN A 68 8.49 -11.55 -9.35
CA GLN A 68 7.45 -10.55 -9.58
C GLN A 68 6.35 -10.76 -8.54
N ASP A 69 5.96 -9.69 -7.87
CA ASP A 69 4.93 -9.70 -6.83
C ASP A 69 3.71 -8.92 -7.34
N PRO A 70 2.60 -9.60 -7.70
CA PRO A 70 1.39 -8.97 -8.22
C PRO A 70 0.78 -7.93 -7.26
N LEU A 71 0.89 -8.16 -5.94
CA LEU A 71 0.35 -7.23 -4.94
C LEU A 71 1.18 -5.95 -4.88
N LEU A 72 2.50 -6.05 -5.09
CA LEU A 72 3.35 -4.87 -5.17
C LEU A 72 3.01 -4.04 -6.41
N ASP A 73 2.64 -4.66 -7.52
CA ASP A 73 2.25 -3.93 -8.74
C ASP A 73 0.96 -3.13 -8.55
N ILE A 74 0.02 -3.64 -7.75
CA ILE A 74 -1.19 -2.92 -7.36
C ILE A 74 -0.87 -1.76 -6.39
N ALA A 75 0.15 -1.91 -5.56
CA ALA A 75 0.54 -0.93 -4.54
C ALA A 75 1.50 0.18 -5.03
N LYS A 76 1.97 0.12 -6.29
CA LYS A 76 3.01 1.01 -6.84
C LYS A 76 2.55 2.43 -7.13
#